data_AF-A0A673G6V3-F1
#
_entry.id   AF-A0A673G6V3-F1
#
_cell.length_a   1.000
_cell.length_b   1.000
_cell.length_c   1.000
_cell.angle_alpha   90.00
_cell.angle_beta   90.00
_cell.angle_gamma   90.00
#
_symmetry.space_group_name_H-M   'P 1'
#
loop_
_entity.id
_entity.type
_entity.pdbx_description
1 polymer ?
#
loop_
_entity_poly.entity_id
_entity_poly.type
_entity_poly.pdbx_seq_one_letter_code
_entity_poly.pdbx_strand_id
1 'polypeptide(L)'
;MRVSILIQISIFFPDLMDFKENRRGSPDYTIYLCFGEKLPDGRPLERKLITVKVVPLICREFHERAQMEGASSLCNENISLQISHNSLFDLLNSLGPPSVA
;
A
#
# COMPACT_ATOMS: atom_id res chain seq x y z
N MET A 1 12.79 -24.78 19.84
CA MET A 1 12.87 -23.72 18.81
C MET A 1 12.01 -22.56 19.27
N ARG A 2 12.54 -21.32 19.36
CA ARG A 2 11.75 -20.13 19.77
C ARG A 2 11.16 -19.48 18.52
N VAL A 3 9.89 -19.08 18.61
CA VAL A 3 9.15 -18.35 17.57
C VAL A 3 8.63 -17.07 18.18
N SER A 4 8.85 -15.94 17.50
CA SER A 4 8.34 -14.63 17.94
C SER A 4 7.49 -14.00 16.83
N ILE A 5 6.40 -13.32 17.21
CA ILE A 5 5.40 -12.72 16.29
C ILE A 5 5.49 -11.19 16.38
N LEU A 6 5.55 -10.50 15.22
CA LEU A 6 5.69 -9.04 15.18
C LEU A 6 4.37 -8.26 15.07
N ILE A 7 3.30 -8.84 14.50
CA ILE A 7 2.07 -8.08 14.13
C ILE A 7 0.81 -8.79 14.65
N GLN A 8 -0.12 -8.02 15.22
CA GLN A 8 -1.44 -8.48 15.66
C GLN A 8 -2.50 -8.19 14.61
N ILE A 9 -3.19 -9.24 14.15
CA ILE A 9 -4.27 -9.12 13.15
C ILE A 9 -5.54 -8.44 13.69
N SER A 10 -5.66 -8.30 15.02
CA SER A 10 -6.85 -7.76 15.69
C SER A 10 -7.18 -6.32 15.31
N ILE A 11 -6.19 -5.55 14.85
CA ILE A 11 -6.38 -4.16 14.43
C ILE A 11 -6.78 -4.03 12.95
N PHE A 12 -6.75 -5.12 12.17
CA PHE A 12 -7.01 -5.09 10.73
C PHE A 12 -8.40 -4.56 10.38
N PHE A 13 -9.45 -5.05 11.05
CA PHE A 13 -10.83 -4.66 10.70
C PHE A 13 -11.14 -3.19 11.02
N PRO A 14 -10.78 -2.66 12.21
CA PRO A 14 -10.86 -1.22 12.47
C PRO A 14 -10.13 -0.39 11.40
N ASP A 15 -8.89 -0.75 11.09
CA ASP A 15 -8.08 -0.04 10.10
C ASP A 15 -8.69 -0.13 8.69
N LEU A 16 -9.28 -1.27 8.34
CA LEU A 16 -9.98 -1.45 7.06
C LEU A 16 -11.20 -0.54 6.97
N MET A 17 -11.99 -0.39 8.05
CA MET A 17 -13.14 0.50 8.05
C MET A 17 -12.72 1.96 7.88
N ASP A 18 -11.67 2.40 8.58
CA ASP A 18 -11.14 3.75 8.40
C ASP A 18 -10.54 3.97 7.00
N PHE A 19 -9.92 2.94 6.43
CA PHE A 19 -9.40 2.98 5.06
C PHE A 19 -10.52 3.16 4.02
N LYS A 20 -11.63 2.42 4.16
CA LYS A 20 -12.81 2.54 3.28
C LYS A 20 -13.39 3.95 3.29
N GLU A 21 -13.32 4.62 4.43
CA GLU A 21 -13.82 5.98 4.64
C GLU A 21 -12.77 7.05 4.30
N ASN A 22 -11.64 6.66 3.70
CA ASN A 22 -10.50 7.51 3.36
C ASN A 22 -9.97 8.35 4.55
N ARG A 23 -10.11 7.84 5.78
CA ARG A 23 -9.60 8.48 7.00
C ARG A 23 -8.15 8.12 7.32
N ARG A 24 -7.61 7.08 6.68
CA ARG A 24 -6.23 6.61 6.83
C ARG A 24 -5.74 5.90 5.55
N GLY A 25 -4.45 5.56 5.51
CA GLY A 25 -3.88 4.71 4.46
C GLY A 25 -4.30 3.24 4.57
N SER A 26 -3.72 2.38 3.73
CA SER A 26 -4.04 0.94 3.71
C SER A 26 -3.77 0.27 5.07
N PRO A 27 -4.59 -0.71 5.50
CA PRO A 27 -4.28 -1.52 6.68
C PRO A 27 -3.05 -2.42 6.41
N ASP A 28 -2.18 -2.61 7.41
CA ASP A 28 -1.18 -3.68 7.38
C ASP A 28 -1.76 -4.96 7.96
N TYR A 29 -1.61 -6.05 7.23
CA TYR A 29 -2.06 -7.39 7.60
C TYR A 29 -0.97 -8.44 7.38
N THR A 30 0.27 -8.00 7.13
CA THR A 30 1.40 -8.91 7.04
C THR A 30 1.76 -9.39 8.44
N ILE A 31 1.97 -10.69 8.63
CA ILE A 31 2.49 -11.24 9.89
C ILE A 31 3.92 -11.70 9.63
N TYR A 32 4.85 -11.18 10.42
CA TYR A 32 6.24 -11.66 10.40
C TYR A 32 6.48 -12.60 11.59
N LEU A 33 7.00 -13.79 11.25
CA LEU A 33 7.45 -14.79 12.21
C LEU A 33 8.97 -14.89 12.14
N CYS A 34 9.65 -14.68 13.26
CA CYS A 34 11.10 -14.79 13.35
C CYS A 34 11.48 -16.03 14.17
N PHE A 35 12.37 -16.87 13.63
CA PHE A 35 12.78 -18.14 14.25
C PHE A 35 14.22 -18.09 14.75
N GLY A 36 14.45 -18.68 15.93
CA GLY A 36 15.79 -18.83 16.49
C GLY A 36 16.34 -17.57 17.17
N GLU A 37 15.58 -16.48 17.22
CA GLU A 37 15.99 -15.20 17.78
C GLU A 37 14.87 -14.56 18.63
N LYS A 38 15.23 -13.58 19.46
CA LYS A 38 14.27 -12.81 20.28
C LYS A 38 13.68 -11.63 19.48
N LEU A 39 12.45 -11.24 19.81
CA LEU A 39 11.77 -10.09 19.23
C LEU A 39 10.85 -9.42 20.28
N PRO A 40 10.70 -8.09 20.27
CA PRO A 40 11.51 -7.10 19.52
C PRO A 40 12.93 -6.99 20.10
N ASP A 41 13.93 -6.85 19.24
CA ASP A 41 15.36 -6.69 19.62
C ASP A 41 16.01 -5.43 18.99
N GLY A 42 15.19 -4.57 18.36
CA GLY A 42 15.63 -3.33 17.69
C GLY A 42 16.38 -3.51 16.37
N ARG A 43 16.64 -4.75 15.91
CA ARG A 43 17.34 -4.99 14.64
C ARG A 43 16.35 -5.02 13.46
N PRO A 44 16.76 -4.51 12.28
CA PRO A 44 15.99 -4.65 11.04
C PRO A 44 15.68 -6.13 10.70
N LEU A 45 14.60 -6.36 9.97
CA LEU A 45 14.11 -7.70 9.65
C LEU A 45 15.07 -8.48 8.73
N GLU A 46 15.89 -7.75 7.95
CA GLU A 46 16.91 -8.27 7.04
C GLU A 46 18.12 -8.86 7.78
N ARG A 47 18.28 -8.53 9.06
CA ARG A 47 19.36 -9.07 9.92
C ARG A 47 18.90 -10.28 10.73
N LYS A 48 17.68 -10.75 10.52
CA LYS A 48 17.14 -11.91 11.21
C LYS A 48 17.61 -13.20 10.55
N LEU A 49 17.78 -14.24 11.36
CA LEU A 49 18.26 -15.54 10.90
C LEU A 49 17.28 -16.19 9.91
N ILE A 50 16.02 -16.35 10.32
CA ILE A 50 14.93 -16.86 9.49
C ILE A 50 13.70 -16.01 9.75
N THR A 51 13.21 -15.37 8.68
CA THR A 51 11.98 -14.58 8.67
C THR A 51 10.98 -15.24 7.74
N VAL A 52 9.77 -15.49 8.25
CA VAL A 52 8.64 -15.96 7.43
C VAL A 52 7.61 -14.85 7.36
N LYS A 53 7.25 -14.46 6.14
CA LYS A 53 6.14 -13.54 5.85
C LYS A 53 4.87 -14.37 5.64
N VAL A 54 3.85 -14.10 6.45
CA VAL A 54 2.52 -14.70 6.33
C VAL A 54 1.55 -13.60 5.94
N VAL A 55 0.76 -13.82 4.89
CA VAL A 55 -0.29 -12.90 4.45
C VAL A 55 -1.63 -13.66 4.51
N PRO A 56 -2.53 -13.29 5.44
CA PRO A 56 -3.87 -13.84 5.48
C PRO A 56 -4.62 -13.48 4.20
N LEU A 57 -4.97 -14.47 3.39
CA LEU A 57 -5.61 -14.26 2.08
C LEU A 57 -6.93 -13.48 2.20
N ILE A 58 -7.69 -13.70 3.28
CA ILE A 58 -8.94 -12.98 3.53
C ILE A 58 -8.73 -11.48 3.77
N CYS A 59 -7.66 -11.10 4.46
CA CYS A 59 -7.31 -9.68 4.66
C CYS A 59 -6.93 -9.02 3.34
N ARG A 60 -6.17 -9.74 2.51
CA ARG A 60 -5.82 -9.29 1.16
C ARG A 60 -7.06 -9.07 0.31
N GLU A 61 -7.98 -10.03 0.30
CA GLU A 61 -9.23 -9.95 -0.46
C GLU A 61 -10.08 -8.74 -0.04
N PHE A 62 -10.25 -8.51 1.27
CA PHE A 62 -11.00 -7.36 1.74
C PHE A 62 -10.32 -6.02 1.42
N HIS A 63 -8.99 -5.97 1.51
CA HIS A 63 -8.23 -4.80 1.13
C HIS A 63 -8.37 -4.50 -0.37
N GLU A 64 -8.24 -5.50 -1.25
CA GLU A 64 -8.43 -5.36 -2.69
C GLU A 64 -9.87 -4.91 -3.03
N ARG A 65 -10.89 -5.44 -2.34
CA ARG A 65 -12.28 -4.98 -2.48
C ARG A 65 -12.46 -3.51 -2.08
N ALA A 66 -11.90 -3.09 -0.96
CA ALA A 66 -11.96 -1.70 -0.54
C ALA A 66 -11.35 -0.76 -1.59
N GLN A 67 -10.23 -1.16 -2.21
CA GLN A 67 -9.61 -0.38 -3.29
C GLN A 67 -10.49 -0.32 -4.55
N MET A 68 -11.12 -1.43 -4.93
CA MET A 68 -12.09 -1.45 -6.03
C MET A 68 -13.31 -0.56 -5.77
N GLU A 69 -13.69 -0.40 -4.50
CA GLU A 69 -14.76 0.50 -4.04
C GLU A 69 -14.30 1.98 -3.93
N GLY A 70 -13.03 2.28 -4.22
CA GLY A 70 -12.51 3.64 -4.30
C GLY A 70 -11.67 4.10 -3.09
N ALA A 71 -11.42 3.23 -2.11
CA ALA A 71 -10.49 3.54 -1.02
C ALA A 71 -9.05 3.70 -1.55
N SER A 72 -8.34 4.74 -1.12
CA SER A 72 -6.99 5.03 -1.59
C SER A 72 -6.05 5.42 -0.46
N SER A 73 -4.77 5.05 -0.60
CA SER A 73 -3.69 5.49 0.30
C SER A 73 -2.94 6.71 -0.23
N LEU A 74 -3.34 7.24 -1.38
CA LEU A 74 -2.75 8.42 -1.97
C LEU A 74 -3.17 9.66 -1.16
N CYS A 75 -2.19 10.36 -0.58
CA CYS A 75 -2.43 11.64 0.11
C CYS A 75 -2.34 12.80 -0.90
N ASN A 76 -3.47 13.47 -1.17
CA ASN A 76 -3.54 14.55 -2.15
C ASN A 76 -2.59 15.73 -1.89
N GLU A 77 -2.20 15.97 -0.64
CA GLU A 77 -1.38 17.13 -0.27
C GLU A 77 0.06 17.06 -0.77
N ASN A 78 0.59 15.86 -1.07
CA ASN A 78 2.02 15.64 -1.35
C ASN A 78 2.30 15.00 -2.73
N ILE A 79 1.30 14.89 -3.61
CA ILE A 79 1.47 14.23 -4.91
C ILE A 79 1.82 15.26 -5.97
N SER A 80 3.08 15.26 -6.41
CA SER A 80 3.54 16.02 -7.57
C SER A 80 3.81 15.05 -8.72
N LEU A 81 3.06 15.18 -9.81
CA LEU A 81 3.22 14.32 -11.00
C LEU A 81 4.45 14.68 -11.86
N GLN A 82 5.08 15.84 -11.62
CA GLN A 82 6.28 16.30 -12.33
C GLN A 82 6.19 16.12 -13.86
N ILE A 83 5.09 16.57 -14.47
CA ILE A 83 4.87 16.47 -15.91
C ILE A 83 5.55 17.65 -16.62
N SER A 84 6.34 17.38 -17.66
CA SER A 84 6.96 18.43 -18.45
C SER A 84 5.94 19.12 -19.37
N HIS A 85 5.94 20.45 -19.35
CA HIS A 85 4.90 21.29 -19.99
C HIS A 85 4.90 21.29 -21.53
N ASN A 86 5.95 20.80 -22.20
CA ASN A 86 6.09 21.01 -23.64
C ASN A 86 5.47 19.89 -24.48
N SER A 87 5.54 18.61 -24.08
CA SER A 87 5.09 17.54 -24.98
C SER A 87 3.57 17.51 -25.20
N LEU A 88 2.77 17.93 -24.21
CA LEU A 88 1.31 17.96 -24.34
C LEU A 88 0.83 19.10 -25.26
N PHE A 89 1.42 20.30 -25.12
CA PHE A 89 1.11 21.41 -26.02
C PHE A 89 1.64 21.15 -27.43
N ASP A 90 2.84 20.59 -27.56
CA ASP A 90 3.38 20.17 -28.86
C ASP A 90 2.51 19.10 -29.53
N LEU A 91 1.99 18.13 -28.76
CA LEU A 91 1.06 17.12 -29.25
C LEU A 91 -0.28 17.73 -29.69
N LEU A 92 -0.89 18.58 -28.87
CA LEU A 92 -2.15 19.25 -29.19
C LEU A 92 -2.02 20.15 -30.43
N ASN A 93 -0.89 20.85 -30.58
CA ASN A 93 -0.60 21.68 -31.74
C ASN A 93 -0.30 20.84 -33.00
N SER A 94 0.27 19.64 -32.85
CA SER A 94 0.55 18.74 -33.98
C SER A 94 -0.69 18.04 -34.56
N LEU A 95 -1.80 17.97 -33.81
CA LEU A 95 -3.04 17.33 -34.25
C LEU A 95 -3.85 18.15 -35.26
N GLY A 96 -3.46 19.41 -35.53
CA GLY A 96 -4.16 20.32 -36.44
C GLY A 96 -5.57 20.69 -35.95
N PRO A 97 -6.18 21.78 -36.45
CA PRO A 97 -7.58 22.06 -36.13
C PRO A 97 -8.47 20.92 -36.65
N PRO A 98 -9.56 20.57 -35.96
CA PRO A 98 -10.53 19.62 -36.50
C PRO A 98 -11.02 20.16 -37.85
N SER A 99 -10.89 19.35 -38.89
CA SER A 99 -11.47 19.63 -40.21
C SER A 99 -12.97 19.81 -40.03
N VAL A 100 -13.43 21.06 -39.98
CA VAL A 100 -14.85 21.38 -40.02
C VAL A 100 -15.31 21.09 -41.44
N ALA A 101 -16.01 19.96 -41.61
CA ALA A 101 -16.82 19.65 -42.77
C ALA A 101 -18.25 20.10 -42.53
#